data_AF-A0AAN6YKM4-F1
#
_entry.id   AF-A0AAN6YKM4-F1
#
_cell.length_a   1.000
_cell.length_b   1.000
_cell.length_c   1.000
_cell.angle_alpha   90.00
_cell.angle_beta   90.00
_cell.angle_gamma   90.00
#
_symmetry.space_group_name_H-M   'P 1'
#
loop_
_entity.id
_entity.type
_entity.pdbx_description
1 polymer ?
#
loop_
_entity_poly.entity_id
_entity_poly.type
_entity_poly.pdbx_seq_one_letter_code
_entity_poly.pdbx_strand_id
1 'polypeptide(L)'
;MACRGCSKSGLRLVTRGATPTSSRASFLETNTNLARIVSSSTRPALSQKQQRNPRYRSLHTSTKRPSPAENNISEDAKQPPVPKPVGGLAKLLKSAVGTNTTYALYGMTESWAKLCAKQAEYTISKEDRKADKIKTTEEGEEVGISSGGIWHNEFHLLPTFSTWSQVGMLHMYLLAVRFRALDKESHDKWQKQLVDHFFYLAEAKMDVAHDMSSSSLRQRYLKDLFVQWRGVILAYDEGLVKGDAVLASAVWRNLFKAREDVDLRVLAAVVGWMRNCLRMLDRAEDADLPLVVDTLFATKKASDELPVVDGWSGVVEVVVNQDAPVAGGEGTAKNTSRFS
;
A
#
# COMPACT_ATOMS: atom_id res chain seq x y z
N MET A 1 -12.52 69.19 2.57
CA MET A 1 -13.82 69.38 1.91
C MET A 1 -14.12 68.16 1.06
N ALA A 2 -15.32 67.60 1.20
CA ALA A 2 -15.77 66.37 0.57
C ALA A 2 -16.42 66.60 -0.81
N CYS A 3 -16.44 65.56 -1.65
CA CYS A 3 -17.60 64.98 -2.39
C CYS A 3 -17.12 64.31 -3.70
N ARG A 4 -17.31 63.01 -3.94
CA ARG A 4 -18.53 62.17 -4.14
C ARG A 4 -18.99 62.11 -5.62
N GLY A 5 -18.78 60.95 -6.25
CA GLY A 5 -19.87 60.07 -6.73
C GLY A 5 -20.37 60.19 -8.18
N CYS A 6 -20.15 59.12 -8.97
CA CYS A 6 -21.13 58.38 -9.80
C CYS A 6 -20.39 57.16 -10.40
N SER A 7 -20.67 55.89 -10.06
CA SER A 7 -21.88 55.06 -10.26
C SER A 7 -22.04 54.48 -11.68
N LYS A 8 -21.65 53.20 -11.78
CA LYS A 8 -22.29 52.04 -12.47
C LYS A 8 -22.25 51.87 -14.01
N SER A 9 -22.10 50.58 -14.35
CA SER A 9 -22.43 49.83 -15.58
C SER A 9 -21.25 49.67 -16.55
N GLY A 10 -20.84 48.49 -17.03
CA GLY A 10 -21.33 47.11 -16.97
C GLY A 10 -20.56 46.30 -18.05
N LEU A 11 -20.44 44.98 -17.83
CA LEU A 11 -19.88 43.95 -18.74
C LEU A 11 -18.37 43.97 -19.07
N ARG A 12 -17.66 42.93 -18.61
CA ARG A 12 -16.79 42.06 -19.44
C ARG A 12 -16.23 40.86 -18.65
N LEU A 13 -16.52 39.67 -19.20
CA LEU A 13 -15.81 38.39 -19.12
C LEU A 13 -15.38 37.80 -17.75
N VAL A 14 -16.03 36.71 -17.35
CA VAL A 14 -15.38 35.66 -16.53
C VAL A 14 -14.90 34.57 -17.48
N THR A 15 -13.61 34.60 -17.80
CA THR A 15 -12.86 33.50 -18.43
C THR A 15 -12.33 32.55 -17.36
N ARG A 16 -12.50 31.25 -17.60
CA ARG A 16 -11.97 30.11 -16.83
C ARG A 16 -10.42 30.11 -16.76
N GLY A 17 -9.89 29.66 -15.62
CA GLY A 17 -8.47 29.32 -15.35
C GLY A 17 -8.13 29.66 -13.88
N ALA A 18 -7.44 28.88 -13.05
CA ALA A 18 -6.48 27.81 -13.29
C ALA A 18 -6.40 26.84 -12.08
N THR A 19 -5.91 25.63 -12.36
CA THR A 19 -5.55 24.53 -11.47
C THR A 19 -4.39 24.83 -10.52
N PRO A 20 -4.32 24.26 -9.29
CA PRO A 20 -3.08 24.20 -8.53
C PRO A 20 -2.36 22.87 -8.80
N THR A 21 -1.46 22.86 -9.79
CA THR A 21 -0.43 21.83 -9.96
C THR A 21 0.87 22.32 -9.34
N SER A 22 1.19 21.90 -8.11
CA SER A 22 2.55 22.08 -7.58
C SER A 22 2.96 21.09 -6.48
N SER A 23 2.08 20.25 -5.94
CA SER A 23 2.44 19.27 -4.89
C SER A 23 2.58 17.83 -5.38
N ARG A 24 2.28 17.55 -6.66
CA ARG A 24 2.26 16.20 -7.25
C ARG A 24 3.63 15.70 -7.73
N ALA A 25 4.56 16.60 -8.06
CA ALA A 25 5.84 16.24 -8.69
C ALA A 25 6.87 15.67 -7.70
N SER A 26 6.89 16.14 -6.45
CA SER A 26 7.93 15.76 -5.48
C SER A 26 7.84 14.32 -4.97
N PHE A 27 6.66 13.69 -5.06
CA PHE A 27 6.45 12.32 -4.59
C PHE A 27 6.74 11.26 -5.65
N LEU A 28 6.66 11.60 -6.95
CA LEU A 28 7.06 10.69 -8.03
C LEU A 28 8.59 10.57 -8.12
N GLU A 29 9.32 11.67 -7.90
CA GLU A 29 10.79 11.70 -8.00
C GLU A 29 11.50 10.80 -6.97
N THR A 30 10.93 10.59 -5.78
CA THR A 30 11.54 9.78 -4.71
C THR A 30 11.61 8.29 -5.04
N ASN A 31 10.71 7.77 -5.88
CA ASN A 31 10.78 6.38 -6.34
C ASN A 31 11.87 6.19 -7.43
N THR A 32 12.04 7.17 -8.33
CA THR A 32 13.06 7.13 -9.39
C THR A 32 14.51 7.33 -8.89
N ASN A 33 14.71 8.03 -7.76
CA ASN A 33 16.06 8.36 -7.30
C ASN A 33 16.85 7.16 -6.74
N LEU A 34 16.19 6.08 -6.31
CA LEU A 34 16.90 4.86 -5.89
C LEU A 34 17.30 3.97 -7.08
N ALA A 35 16.53 3.99 -8.16
CA ALA A 35 16.87 3.23 -9.37
C ALA A 35 18.16 3.77 -10.04
N ARG A 36 18.36 5.10 -9.99
CA ARG A 36 19.43 5.78 -10.73
C ARG A 36 20.82 5.72 -10.08
N ILE A 37 20.94 5.39 -8.79
CA ILE A 37 22.21 5.47 -8.03
C ILE A 37 22.94 4.11 -8.02
N VAL A 38 22.31 3.02 -8.47
CA VAL A 38 22.93 1.68 -8.51
C VAL A 38 24.03 1.61 -9.59
N SER A 39 24.05 2.52 -10.56
CA SER A 39 24.94 2.45 -11.73
C SER A 39 26.14 3.41 -11.73
N SER A 40 26.35 4.26 -10.73
CA SER A 40 27.44 5.25 -10.77
C SER A 40 28.50 5.05 -9.68
N SER A 41 29.49 4.20 -9.98
CA SER A 41 30.79 4.22 -9.31
C SER A 41 31.68 5.30 -9.93
N THR A 42 31.57 6.55 -9.48
CA THR A 42 32.65 7.55 -9.59
C THR A 42 32.42 8.76 -8.68
N ARG A 43 33.44 9.08 -7.86
CA ARG A 43 33.60 10.30 -7.03
C ARG A 43 34.01 11.49 -7.94
N PRO A 44 33.76 12.78 -7.59
CA PRO A 44 34.28 13.42 -6.38
C PRO A 44 33.36 14.41 -5.63
N ALA A 45 33.92 14.86 -4.50
CA ALA A 45 33.34 15.65 -3.40
C ALA A 45 33.03 17.12 -3.74
N LEU A 46 32.13 17.75 -2.95
CA LEU A 46 32.42 18.96 -2.13
C LEU A 46 31.19 19.51 -1.38
N SER A 47 31.41 19.79 -0.09
CA SER A 47 31.06 20.96 0.73
C SER A 47 29.61 21.42 1.01
N GLN A 48 29.34 21.58 2.32
CA GLN A 48 28.51 22.61 2.99
C GLN A 48 26.96 22.51 2.82
N LYS A 49 26.10 22.89 3.78
CA LYS A 49 26.24 23.68 5.02
C LYS A 49 25.06 23.32 5.94
N GLN A 50 25.36 23.11 7.21
CA GLN A 50 24.40 22.84 8.27
C GLN A 50 23.71 24.16 8.69
N GLN A 51 22.39 24.24 8.58
CA GLN A 51 21.60 25.32 9.20
C GLN A 51 20.60 24.75 10.19
N ARG A 52 20.54 25.43 11.33
CA ARG A 52 20.00 25.01 12.61
C ARG A 52 18.92 26.02 13.02
N ASN A 53 17.94 25.53 13.78
CA ASN A 53 16.97 26.23 14.66
C ASN A 53 15.68 26.81 14.03
N PRO A 54 14.62 27.09 14.83
CA PRO A 54 14.44 26.87 16.27
C PRO A 54 13.16 26.10 16.68
N ARG A 55 13.18 25.69 17.96
CA ARG A 55 12.07 25.18 18.77
C ARG A 55 10.90 26.18 18.85
N TYR A 56 9.67 25.68 18.70
CA TYR A 56 8.47 26.38 19.15
C TYR A 56 7.91 25.72 20.41
N ARG A 57 7.68 26.54 21.43
CA ARG A 57 7.11 26.22 22.74
C ARG A 57 5.60 26.43 22.64
N SER A 58 4.78 25.44 22.97
CA SER A 58 3.33 25.63 23.15
C SER A 58 2.93 25.26 24.57
N LEU A 59 2.29 26.21 25.25
CA LEU A 59 1.73 26.11 26.58
C LEU A 59 0.33 25.50 26.52
N HIS A 60 0.05 24.72 27.55
CA HIS A 60 -1.19 23.99 27.82
C HIS A 60 -2.41 24.91 27.92
N THR A 61 -3.59 24.41 27.56
CA THR A 61 -4.80 24.63 28.36
C THR A 61 -5.81 23.51 28.14
N SER A 62 -6.36 23.06 29.27
CA SER A 62 -7.29 21.98 29.49
C SER A 62 -8.72 22.46 29.28
N THR A 63 -9.57 21.68 28.60
CA THR A 63 -11.01 21.69 28.86
C THR A 63 -11.63 20.33 28.50
N LYS A 64 -12.16 19.65 29.52
CA LYS A 64 -13.02 18.44 29.41
C LYS A 64 -14.45 18.84 29.04
N ARG A 65 -15.14 18.04 28.22
CA ARG A 65 -16.60 17.80 28.29
C ARG A 65 -17.03 16.58 27.42
N PRO A 66 -18.23 16.00 27.63
CA PRO A 66 -18.42 14.55 27.77
C PRO A 66 -19.16 13.89 26.60
N SER A 67 -19.08 12.56 26.53
CA SER A 67 -19.83 11.67 25.63
C SER A 67 -21.34 11.65 25.91
N PRO A 68 -22.15 11.29 24.89
CA PRO A 68 -23.39 10.58 25.14
C PRO A 68 -23.55 9.27 24.33
N ALA A 69 -23.99 8.25 25.07
CA ALA A 69 -25.00 7.23 24.77
C ALA A 69 -24.81 6.24 23.60
N GLU A 70 -24.61 4.98 24.03
CA GLU A 70 -24.80 3.73 23.31
C GLU A 70 -26.26 3.52 22.90
N ASN A 71 -26.48 3.03 21.67
CA ASN A 71 -27.74 2.40 21.28
C ASN A 71 -27.43 1.04 20.65
N ASN A 72 -27.91 -0.01 21.33
CA ASN A 72 -27.85 -1.40 20.91
C ASN A 72 -28.80 -1.65 19.75
N ILE A 73 -28.30 -2.21 18.65
CA ILE A 73 -29.10 -2.91 17.64
C ILE A 73 -28.45 -4.27 17.43
N SER A 74 -29.20 -5.30 17.81
CA SER A 74 -28.87 -6.71 17.64
C SER A 74 -29.23 -7.14 16.21
N GLU A 75 -28.27 -7.64 15.43
CA GLU A 75 -28.54 -8.40 14.22
C GLU A 75 -27.78 -9.73 14.24
N ASP A 76 -28.54 -10.81 14.36
CA ASP A 76 -28.10 -12.20 14.21
C ASP A 76 -27.71 -12.47 12.75
N ALA A 77 -26.40 -12.63 12.48
CA ALA A 77 -25.90 -13.15 11.22
C ALA A 77 -24.97 -14.35 11.47
N LYS A 78 -25.45 -15.53 11.09
CA LYS A 78 -24.79 -16.84 11.17
C LYS A 78 -23.44 -16.82 10.42
N GLN A 79 -22.34 -17.05 11.13
CA GLN A 79 -20.97 -17.15 10.58
C GLN A 79 -20.67 -18.58 10.06
N PRO A 80 -19.90 -18.75 8.96
CA PRO A 80 -19.35 -20.05 8.56
C PRO A 80 -18.15 -20.47 9.44
N PRO A 81 -17.86 -21.78 9.60
CA PRO A 81 -16.95 -22.29 10.62
C PRO A 81 -15.48 -22.03 10.28
N VAL A 82 -14.77 -21.43 11.23
CA VAL A 82 -13.31 -21.24 11.23
C VAL A 82 -12.61 -22.58 11.52
N PRO A 83 -11.58 -23.00 10.75
CA PRO A 83 -10.84 -24.23 11.04
C PRO A 83 -10.03 -24.11 12.33
N LYS A 84 -10.18 -25.10 13.22
CA LYS A 84 -9.51 -25.13 14.53
C LYS A 84 -8.05 -25.61 14.40
N PRO A 85 -7.07 -24.93 14.99
CA PRO A 85 -5.67 -25.34 14.93
C PRO A 85 -5.38 -26.53 15.86
N VAL A 86 -4.42 -27.36 15.45
CA VAL A 86 -3.98 -28.58 16.16
C VAL A 86 -3.28 -28.20 17.47
N GLY A 87 -3.75 -28.76 18.59
CA GLY A 87 -3.70 -28.18 19.94
C GLY A 87 -2.36 -28.07 20.67
N GLY A 88 -1.21 -28.26 20.01
CA GLY A 88 0.12 -28.15 20.65
C GLY A 88 0.72 -26.74 20.55
N LEU A 89 0.86 -26.23 19.33
CA LEU A 89 1.48 -24.94 19.05
C LEU A 89 0.59 -23.77 19.49
N ALA A 90 -0.72 -23.88 19.30
CA ALA A 90 -1.68 -22.87 19.72
C ALA A 90 -1.70 -22.68 21.25
N LYS A 91 -1.47 -23.75 22.03
CA LYS A 91 -1.44 -23.67 23.50
C LYS A 91 -0.16 -22.98 24.00
N LEU A 92 0.96 -23.21 23.32
CA LEU A 92 2.25 -22.58 23.60
C LEU A 92 2.26 -21.09 23.22
N LEU A 93 1.68 -20.75 22.07
CA LEU A 93 1.46 -19.36 21.64
C LEU A 93 0.49 -18.63 22.60
N LYS A 94 -0.62 -19.26 23.01
CA LYS A 94 -1.55 -18.67 23.99
C LYS A 94 -0.92 -18.42 25.37
N SER A 95 -0.02 -19.29 25.83
CA SER A 95 0.74 -19.04 27.07
C SER A 95 1.81 -17.95 26.93
N ALA A 96 2.33 -17.74 25.72
CA ALA A 96 3.29 -16.69 25.42
C ALA A 96 2.63 -15.31 25.22
N VAL A 97 1.37 -15.27 24.78
CA VAL A 97 0.61 -14.00 24.64
C VAL A 97 0.23 -13.43 26.01
N GLY A 98 -0.08 -14.28 27.00
CA GLY A 98 -0.39 -13.83 28.37
C GLY A 98 0.80 -13.19 29.11
N THR A 99 2.01 -13.29 28.55
CA THR A 99 3.22 -12.70 29.12
C THR A 99 3.93 -11.86 28.05
N ASN A 100 3.99 -10.54 28.28
CA ASN A 100 4.79 -9.54 27.58
C ASN A 100 6.30 -9.87 27.61
N THR A 101 6.71 -11.03 27.11
CA THR A 101 8.12 -11.42 27.03
C THR A 101 8.68 -10.82 25.76
N THR A 102 9.45 -9.73 25.91
CA THR A 102 10.12 -8.99 24.84
C THR A 102 10.80 -9.91 23.80
N TYR A 103 11.28 -11.08 24.24
CA TYR A 103 11.92 -12.08 23.38
C TYR A 103 10.93 -12.79 22.42
N ALA A 104 9.73 -13.13 22.88
CA ALA A 104 8.71 -13.74 22.02
C ALA A 104 8.25 -12.75 20.94
N LEU A 105 8.04 -11.49 21.33
CA LEU A 105 7.69 -10.41 20.39
C LEU A 105 8.78 -10.23 19.32
N TYR A 106 10.05 -10.20 19.73
CA TYR A 106 11.18 -10.13 18.80
C TYR A 106 11.15 -11.28 17.79
N GLY A 107 11.08 -12.54 18.25
CA GLY A 107 11.06 -13.70 17.35
C GLY A 107 9.85 -13.72 16.41
N MET A 108 8.67 -13.31 16.89
CA MET A 108 7.46 -13.23 16.06
C MET A 108 7.60 -12.16 14.98
N THR A 109 8.03 -10.96 15.34
CA THR A 109 8.20 -9.85 14.38
C THR A 109 9.32 -10.13 13.38
N GLU A 110 10.39 -10.82 13.78
CA GLU A 110 11.42 -11.32 12.86
C GLU A 110 10.83 -12.30 11.84
N SER A 111 10.04 -13.27 12.30
CA SER A 111 9.36 -14.24 11.44
C SER A 111 8.44 -13.54 10.44
N TRP A 112 7.63 -12.58 10.90
CA TRP A 112 6.69 -11.86 10.03
C TRP A 112 7.39 -10.95 9.04
N ALA A 113 8.48 -10.29 9.43
CA ALA A 113 9.30 -9.51 8.49
C ALA A 113 9.84 -10.41 7.37
N LYS A 114 10.31 -11.62 7.70
CA LYS A 114 10.73 -12.63 6.71
C LYS A 114 9.58 -13.11 5.84
N LEU A 115 8.39 -13.34 6.42
CA LEU A 115 7.20 -13.70 5.65
C LEU A 115 6.79 -12.62 4.65
N CYS A 116 6.85 -11.33 5.05
CA CYS A 116 6.58 -10.20 4.17
C CYS A 116 7.62 -10.11 3.04
N ALA A 117 8.91 -10.22 3.37
CA ALA A 117 10.00 -10.17 2.39
C ALA A 117 9.96 -11.34 1.39
N LYS A 118 9.54 -12.52 1.83
CA LYS A 118 9.48 -13.74 0.99
C LYS A 118 8.51 -13.62 -0.18
N GLN A 119 7.52 -12.71 -0.11
CA GLN A 119 6.43 -12.62 -1.08
C GLN A 119 6.92 -12.28 -2.49
N ALA A 120 7.93 -11.44 -2.63
CA ALA A 120 8.53 -11.06 -3.91
C ALA A 120 10.03 -11.37 -3.92
N GLU A 121 10.39 -12.54 -3.39
CA GLU A 121 11.79 -12.95 -3.28
C GLU A 121 12.42 -13.21 -4.66
N TYR A 122 13.60 -12.64 -4.87
CA TYR A 122 14.43 -12.87 -6.05
C TYR A 122 15.90 -13.05 -5.64
N THR A 123 16.67 -13.62 -6.54
CA THR A 123 18.12 -13.79 -6.41
C THR A 123 18.85 -13.16 -7.59
N ILE A 124 20.10 -12.76 -7.39
CA ILE A 124 20.98 -12.31 -8.47
C ILE A 124 22.16 -13.29 -8.49
N SER A 125 22.41 -13.92 -9.64
CA SER A 125 23.53 -14.85 -9.81
C SER A 125 24.85 -14.07 -9.71
N LYS A 126 25.76 -14.56 -8.86
CA LYS A 126 27.11 -13.99 -8.73
C LYS A 126 27.95 -14.28 -9.97
N GLU A 127 27.66 -15.38 -10.65
CA GLU A 127 28.29 -15.78 -11.90
C GLU A 127 27.92 -14.81 -13.02
N ASP A 128 26.63 -14.49 -13.17
CA ASP A 128 26.14 -13.52 -14.15
C ASP A 128 26.64 -12.10 -13.86
N ARG A 129 26.81 -11.74 -12.57
CA ARG A 129 27.44 -10.48 -12.16
C ARG A 129 28.90 -10.40 -12.61
N LYS A 130 29.67 -11.46 -12.41
CA LYS A 130 31.07 -11.53 -12.86
C LYS A 130 31.20 -11.55 -14.39
N ALA A 131 30.20 -12.10 -15.07
CA ALA A 131 30.14 -12.16 -16.53
C ALA A 131 29.56 -10.88 -17.17
N ASP A 132 29.18 -9.87 -16.37
CA ASP A 132 28.55 -8.61 -16.80
C ASP A 132 27.27 -8.83 -17.64
N LYS A 133 26.48 -9.85 -17.28
CA LYS A 133 25.24 -10.26 -18.00
C LYS A 133 23.96 -9.83 -17.30
N ILE A 134 24.04 -9.12 -16.19
CA ILE A 134 22.85 -8.69 -15.44
C ILE A 134 22.09 -7.66 -16.28
N LYS A 135 20.83 -7.97 -16.57
CA LYS A 135 19.93 -7.03 -17.25
C LYS A 135 19.59 -5.90 -16.31
N THR A 136 19.63 -4.68 -16.83
CA THR A 136 19.14 -3.49 -16.14
C THR A 136 17.89 -2.95 -16.83
N THR A 137 16.97 -2.40 -16.04
CA THR A 137 15.83 -1.66 -16.56
C THR A 137 16.27 -0.28 -17.09
N GLU A 138 15.39 0.42 -17.82
CA GLU A 138 15.64 1.80 -18.27
C GLU A 138 15.94 2.77 -17.11
N GLU A 139 15.42 2.45 -15.92
CA GLU A 139 15.61 3.22 -14.69
C GLU A 139 16.95 2.90 -13.98
N GLY A 140 17.70 1.89 -14.45
CA GLY A 140 18.97 1.45 -13.88
C GLY A 140 18.86 0.32 -12.85
N GLU A 141 17.66 -0.25 -12.63
CA GLU A 141 17.49 -1.34 -11.67
C GLU A 141 18.02 -2.68 -12.21
N GLU A 142 18.84 -3.38 -11.43
CA GLU A 142 19.25 -4.75 -11.70
C GLU A 142 18.06 -5.70 -11.61
N VAL A 143 17.84 -6.47 -12.68
CA VAL A 143 16.78 -7.48 -12.77
C VAL A 143 17.35 -8.85 -12.43
N GLY A 144 16.86 -9.45 -11.36
CA GLY A 144 17.26 -10.77 -10.90
C GLY A 144 16.45 -11.92 -11.50
N ILE A 145 16.59 -13.09 -10.89
CA ILE A 145 15.83 -14.29 -11.16
C ILE A 145 14.76 -14.41 -10.07
N SER A 146 13.49 -14.44 -10.48
CA SER A 146 12.36 -14.57 -9.56
C SER A 146 12.38 -15.94 -8.87
N SER A 147 12.03 -15.98 -7.58
CA SER A 147 11.74 -17.22 -6.85
C SER A 147 10.33 -17.75 -7.10
N GLY A 148 9.60 -17.16 -8.06
CA GLY A 148 8.21 -17.44 -8.38
C GLY A 148 7.23 -16.62 -7.56
N GLY A 149 6.01 -17.15 -7.39
CA GLY A 149 4.93 -16.48 -6.69
C GLY A 149 4.10 -15.55 -7.58
N ILE A 150 2.95 -15.13 -7.07
CA ILE A 150 1.94 -14.41 -7.84
C ILE A 150 2.46 -13.06 -8.36
N TRP A 151 3.27 -12.38 -7.53
CA TRP A 151 3.75 -11.02 -7.83
C TRP A 151 4.58 -10.97 -9.10
N HIS A 152 5.41 -11.99 -9.33
CA HIS A 152 6.25 -12.10 -10.52
C HIS A 152 5.56 -12.85 -11.66
N ASN A 153 4.92 -13.99 -11.36
CA ASN A 153 4.41 -14.89 -12.39
C ASN A 153 3.08 -14.43 -12.98
N GLU A 154 2.16 -13.94 -12.13
CA GLU A 154 0.79 -13.60 -12.53
C GLU A 154 0.62 -12.11 -12.72
N PHE A 155 1.23 -11.29 -11.86
CA PHE A 155 1.15 -9.83 -11.94
C PHE A 155 2.30 -9.18 -12.72
N HIS A 156 3.21 -10.01 -13.23
CA HIS A 156 4.31 -9.61 -14.11
C HIS A 156 5.18 -8.48 -13.55
N LEU A 157 5.34 -8.40 -12.23
CA LEU A 157 6.28 -7.46 -11.62
C LEU A 157 7.71 -7.97 -11.78
N LEU A 158 8.62 -7.08 -12.19
CA LEU A 158 10.01 -7.45 -12.39
C LEU A 158 10.68 -7.84 -11.05
N PRO A 159 11.55 -8.86 -11.03
CA PRO A 159 12.31 -9.26 -9.85
C PRO A 159 13.45 -8.27 -9.56
N THR A 160 13.10 -7.09 -9.05
CA THR A 160 14.04 -6.03 -8.65
C THR A 160 13.91 -5.72 -7.16
N PHE A 161 14.90 -5.00 -6.61
CA PHE A 161 14.87 -4.52 -5.22
C PHE A 161 13.64 -3.64 -4.94
N SER A 162 13.25 -2.83 -5.92
CA SER A 162 12.09 -1.95 -5.84
C SER A 162 10.81 -2.77 -5.69
N THR A 163 10.57 -3.76 -6.55
CA THR A 163 9.42 -4.67 -6.41
C THR A 163 9.43 -5.41 -5.08
N TRP A 164 10.57 -5.98 -4.69
CA TRP A 164 10.71 -6.72 -3.42
C TRP A 164 10.36 -5.84 -2.21
N SER A 165 10.91 -4.63 -2.17
CA SER A 165 10.68 -3.71 -1.06
C SER A 165 9.23 -3.20 -1.02
N GLN A 166 8.64 -2.86 -2.17
CA GLN A 166 7.25 -2.38 -2.24
C GLN A 166 6.23 -3.47 -1.89
N VAL A 167 6.41 -4.69 -2.38
CA VAL A 167 5.57 -5.84 -1.99
C VAL A 167 5.76 -6.14 -0.50
N GLY A 168 6.99 -6.16 0.00
CA GLY A 168 7.26 -6.36 1.43
C GLY A 168 6.59 -5.30 2.32
N MET A 169 6.73 -4.02 1.95
CA MET A 169 6.09 -2.90 2.64
C MET A 169 4.56 -2.95 2.55
N LEU A 170 3.99 -3.42 1.44
CA LEU A 170 2.54 -3.64 1.34
C LEU A 170 2.04 -4.64 2.40
N HIS A 171 2.76 -5.74 2.61
CA HIS A 171 2.39 -6.74 3.62
C HIS A 171 2.63 -6.21 5.04
N MET A 172 3.76 -5.52 5.28
CA MET A 172 4.01 -4.85 6.55
C MET A 172 2.94 -3.81 6.88
N TYR A 173 2.43 -3.09 5.88
CA TYR A 173 1.35 -2.12 6.07
C TYR A 173 0.09 -2.78 6.64
N LEU A 174 -0.30 -3.95 6.13
CA LEU A 174 -1.46 -4.69 6.66
C LEU A 174 -1.29 -5.01 8.16
N LEU A 175 -0.08 -5.43 8.56
CA LEU A 175 0.24 -5.67 9.97
C LEU A 175 0.26 -4.38 10.79
N ALA A 176 0.84 -3.30 10.25
CA ALA A 176 0.91 -2.01 10.92
C ALA A 176 -0.50 -1.39 11.14
N VAL A 177 -1.45 -1.63 10.24
CA VAL A 177 -2.87 -1.27 10.47
C VAL A 177 -3.41 -2.05 11.67
N ARG A 178 -3.16 -3.36 11.76
CA ARG A 178 -3.65 -4.18 12.89
C ARG A 178 -3.00 -3.80 14.22
N PHE A 179 -1.72 -3.44 14.22
CA PHE A 179 -1.04 -3.01 15.46
C PHE A 179 -1.64 -1.74 16.04
N ARG A 180 -2.21 -0.86 15.20
CA ARG A 180 -2.89 0.37 15.67
C ARG A 180 -4.17 0.10 16.46
N ALA A 181 -4.71 -1.11 16.39
CA ALA A 181 -5.84 -1.55 17.21
C ALA A 181 -5.42 -2.12 18.57
N LEU A 182 -4.12 -2.30 18.82
CA LEU A 182 -3.60 -2.72 20.13
C LEU A 182 -3.55 -1.52 21.09
N ASP A 183 -3.30 -1.81 22.38
CA ASP A 183 -2.96 -0.74 23.32
C ASP A 183 -1.69 0.00 22.86
N LYS A 184 -1.55 1.25 23.31
CA LYS A 184 -0.49 2.16 22.85
C LYS A 184 0.92 1.59 23.08
N GLU A 185 1.16 0.92 24.20
CA GLU A 185 2.49 0.39 24.52
C GLU A 185 2.83 -0.80 23.63
N SER A 186 1.87 -1.70 23.41
CA SER A 186 2.03 -2.82 22.49
C SER A 186 2.23 -2.32 21.06
N HIS A 187 1.37 -1.43 20.57
CA HIS A 187 1.47 -0.82 19.24
C HIS A 187 2.90 -0.34 18.93
N ASP A 188 3.47 0.48 19.81
CA ASP A 188 4.79 1.08 19.60
C ASP A 188 5.89 0.01 19.53
N LYS A 189 5.80 -1.04 20.37
CA LYS A 189 6.76 -2.15 20.38
C LYS A 189 6.67 -3.00 19.12
N TRP A 190 5.46 -3.46 18.77
CA TRP A 190 5.23 -4.31 17.61
C TRP A 190 5.63 -3.62 16.31
N GLN A 191 5.19 -2.37 16.12
CA GLN A 191 5.52 -1.62 14.92
C GLN A 191 7.03 -1.35 14.81
N LYS A 192 7.66 -0.92 15.91
CA LYS A 192 9.10 -0.66 15.91
C LYS A 192 9.91 -1.91 15.54
N GLN A 193 9.64 -3.04 16.20
CA GLN A 193 10.40 -4.27 15.94
C GLN A 193 10.18 -4.79 14.52
N LEU A 194 8.93 -4.80 14.02
CA LEU A 194 8.64 -5.23 12.64
C LEU A 194 9.41 -4.39 11.62
N VAL A 195 9.42 -3.06 11.79
CA VAL A 195 10.15 -2.15 10.90
C VAL A 195 11.66 -2.39 11.01
N ASP A 196 12.21 -2.47 12.21
CA ASP A 196 13.64 -2.71 12.42
C ASP A 196 14.08 -4.02 11.73
N HIS A 197 13.34 -5.11 11.91
CA HIS A 197 13.61 -6.41 11.28
C HIS A 197 13.59 -6.36 9.75
N PHE A 198 12.59 -5.72 9.15
CA PHE A 198 12.52 -5.61 7.70
C PHE A 198 13.70 -4.79 7.13
N PHE A 199 14.12 -3.74 7.83
CA PHE A 199 15.25 -2.93 7.39
C PHE A 199 16.59 -3.66 7.53
N TYR A 200 16.74 -4.57 8.50
CA TYR A 200 17.88 -5.49 8.53
C TYR A 200 17.88 -6.45 7.32
N LEU A 201 16.71 -6.96 6.92
CA LEU A 201 16.59 -7.77 5.70
C LEU A 201 16.94 -6.96 4.45
N ALA A 202 16.51 -5.69 4.39
CA ALA A 202 16.82 -4.80 3.28
C ALA A 202 18.33 -4.51 3.17
N GLU A 203 19.00 -4.25 4.31
CA GLU A 203 20.46 -4.07 4.32
C GLU A 203 21.18 -5.33 3.84
N ALA A 204 20.79 -6.50 4.35
CA ALA A 204 21.37 -7.78 3.93
C ALA A 204 21.13 -8.05 2.44
N LYS A 205 19.95 -7.71 1.90
CA LYS A 205 19.62 -7.83 0.48
C LYS A 205 20.51 -6.93 -0.39
N MET A 206 20.75 -5.68 0.04
CA MET A 206 21.68 -4.76 -0.64
C MET A 206 23.12 -5.28 -0.64
N ASP A 207 23.58 -5.84 0.48
CA ASP A 207 24.93 -6.40 0.59
C ASP A 207 25.10 -7.66 -0.26
N VAL A 208 24.18 -8.63 -0.13
CA VAL A 208 24.32 -9.97 -0.75
C VAL A 208 23.93 -9.98 -2.22
N ALA A 209 22.79 -9.38 -2.60
CA ALA A 209 22.28 -9.45 -3.96
C ALA A 209 22.90 -8.38 -4.87
N HIS A 210 23.18 -7.20 -4.33
CA HIS A 210 23.67 -6.04 -5.09
C HIS A 210 25.17 -5.75 -4.87
N ASP A 211 25.89 -6.60 -4.14
CA ASP A 211 27.32 -6.48 -3.85
C ASP A 211 27.73 -5.07 -3.37
N MET A 212 26.83 -4.43 -2.62
CA MET A 212 27.01 -3.05 -2.15
C MET A 212 27.92 -3.01 -0.93
N SER A 213 29.23 -3.21 -1.13
CA SER A 213 30.24 -3.23 -0.07
C SER A 213 30.33 -1.92 0.73
N SER A 214 29.92 -0.79 0.16
CA SER A 214 29.96 0.51 0.83
C SER A 214 28.83 0.67 1.85
N SER A 215 29.17 0.57 3.14
CA SER A 215 28.23 0.80 4.25
C SER A 215 27.58 2.19 4.22
N SER A 216 28.32 3.24 3.86
CA SER A 216 27.76 4.60 3.76
C SER A 216 26.72 4.73 2.64
N LEU A 217 26.94 4.02 1.53
CA LEU A 217 25.98 3.95 0.44
C LEU A 217 24.72 3.20 0.89
N ARG A 218 24.85 2.00 1.47
CA ARG A 218 23.71 1.25 2.04
C ARG A 218 22.89 2.09 3.02
N GLN A 219 23.54 2.81 3.92
CA GLN A 219 22.84 3.68 4.88
C GLN A 219 22.06 4.83 4.21
N ARG A 220 22.54 5.36 3.08
CA ARG A 220 21.80 6.36 2.29
C ARG A 220 20.54 5.72 1.70
N TYR A 221 20.67 4.56 1.07
CA TYR A 221 19.54 3.83 0.50
C TYR A 221 18.50 3.44 1.56
N LEU A 222 18.93 2.98 2.74
CA LEU A 222 18.00 2.67 3.83
C LEU A 222 17.24 3.91 4.32
N LYS A 223 17.86 5.09 4.34
CA LYS A 223 17.15 6.34 4.67
C LYS A 223 16.09 6.67 3.62
N ASP A 224 16.41 6.52 2.35
CA ASP A 224 15.49 6.77 1.25
C ASP A 224 14.33 5.76 1.28
N LEU A 225 14.62 4.48 1.52
CA LEU A 225 13.62 3.42 1.72
C LEU A 225 12.74 3.71 2.95
N PHE A 226 13.29 4.27 4.03
CA PHE A 226 12.50 4.67 5.20
C PHE A 226 11.54 5.83 4.90
N VAL A 227 11.95 6.78 4.06
CA VAL A 227 11.05 7.84 3.57
C VAL A 227 9.93 7.23 2.72
N GLN A 228 10.26 6.28 1.84
CA GLN A 228 9.26 5.56 1.03
C GLN A 228 8.26 4.80 1.91
N TRP A 229 8.74 4.08 2.93
CA TRP A 229 7.89 3.39 3.90
C TRP A 229 6.85 4.32 4.52
N ARG A 230 7.27 5.52 4.96
CA ARG A 230 6.34 6.52 5.51
C ARG A 230 5.36 7.06 4.49
N GLY A 231 5.78 7.21 3.24
CA GLY A 231 4.91 7.59 2.12
C GLY A 231 3.86 6.53 1.82
N VAL A 232 4.26 5.25 1.84
CA VAL A 232 3.38 4.09 1.67
C VAL A 232 2.29 4.06 2.75
N ILE A 233 2.65 4.23 4.03
CA ILE A 233 1.68 4.30 5.13
C ILE A 233 0.65 5.39 4.86
N LEU A 234 1.11 6.61 4.54
CA LEU A 234 0.22 7.75 4.32
C LEU A 234 -0.73 7.51 3.14
N ALA A 235 -0.20 7.01 2.02
CA ALA A 235 -0.98 6.81 0.80
C ALA A 235 -2.03 5.71 0.97
N TYR A 236 -1.68 4.61 1.65
CA TYR A 236 -2.62 3.52 1.90
C TYR A 236 -3.64 3.87 2.98
N ASP A 237 -3.27 4.63 4.01
CA ASP A 237 -4.23 5.15 4.99
C ASP A 237 -5.25 6.09 4.35
N GLU A 238 -4.81 6.98 3.47
CA GLU A 238 -5.71 7.82 2.69
C GLU A 238 -6.66 6.98 1.83
N GLY A 239 -6.14 5.96 1.15
CA GLY A 239 -6.94 5.03 0.36
C GLY A 239 -7.96 4.25 1.18
N LEU A 240 -7.56 3.77 2.36
CA LEU A 240 -8.42 3.00 3.24
C LEU A 240 -9.65 3.81 3.68
N VAL A 241 -9.45 5.09 4.00
CA VAL A 241 -10.49 6.02 4.45
C VAL A 241 -11.35 6.56 3.30
N LYS A 242 -10.74 6.92 2.16
CA LYS A 242 -11.45 7.58 1.05
C LYS A 242 -12.12 6.62 0.06
N GLY A 243 -11.81 5.32 0.13
CA GLY A 243 -12.45 4.28 -0.67
C GLY A 243 -11.54 3.69 -1.75
N ASP A 244 -12.07 2.67 -2.42
CA ASP A 244 -11.26 1.75 -3.24
C ASP A 244 -10.61 2.39 -4.46
N ALA A 245 -11.22 3.40 -5.06
CA ALA A 245 -10.60 4.14 -6.17
C ALA A 245 -9.32 4.88 -5.71
N VAL A 246 -9.31 5.44 -4.50
CA VAL A 246 -8.15 6.12 -3.93
C VAL A 246 -7.10 5.10 -3.50
N LEU A 247 -7.53 3.97 -2.92
CA LEU A 247 -6.64 2.88 -2.56
C LEU A 247 -5.97 2.25 -3.81
N ALA A 248 -6.75 2.00 -4.87
CA ALA A 248 -6.24 1.55 -6.17
C ALA A 248 -5.22 2.53 -6.73
N SER A 249 -5.51 3.84 -6.67
CA SER A 249 -4.57 4.87 -7.09
C SER A 249 -3.27 4.86 -6.26
N ALA A 250 -3.34 4.55 -4.97
CA ALA A 250 -2.17 4.43 -4.10
C ALA A 250 -1.35 3.16 -4.42
N VAL A 251 -2.01 2.03 -4.65
CA VAL A 251 -1.36 0.77 -5.06
C VAL A 251 -0.68 0.95 -6.41
N TRP A 252 -1.37 1.54 -7.39
CA TRP A 252 -0.83 1.81 -8.71
C TRP A 252 0.45 2.64 -8.68
N ARG A 253 0.48 3.72 -7.89
CA ARG A 253 1.67 4.58 -7.75
C ARG A 253 2.85 3.90 -7.06
N ASN A 254 2.59 3.14 -6.00
CA ASN A 254 3.66 2.56 -5.17
C ASN A 254 4.13 1.20 -5.69
N LEU A 255 3.20 0.28 -5.95
CA LEU A 255 3.51 -1.10 -6.35
C LEU A 255 3.80 -1.19 -7.85
N PHE A 256 2.99 -0.54 -8.68
CA PHE A 256 3.12 -0.61 -10.14
C PHE A 256 3.89 0.57 -10.75
N LYS A 257 4.52 1.42 -9.92
CA LYS A 257 5.32 2.57 -10.33
C LYS A 257 4.60 3.55 -11.27
N ALA A 258 3.27 3.65 -11.16
CA ALA A 258 2.44 4.47 -12.04
C ALA A 258 2.58 4.16 -13.54
N ARG A 259 2.94 2.92 -13.91
CA ARG A 259 2.99 2.52 -15.32
C ARG A 259 1.59 2.50 -15.94
N GLU A 260 1.48 2.95 -17.18
CA GLU A 260 0.18 3.04 -17.89
C GLU A 260 -0.32 1.67 -18.40
N ASP A 261 0.58 0.70 -18.54
CA ASP A 261 0.33 -0.64 -19.07
C ASP A 261 -0.18 -1.65 -18.03
N VAL A 262 -0.62 -1.17 -16.86
CA VAL A 262 -1.05 -2.03 -15.75
C VAL A 262 -2.44 -2.59 -16.02
N ASP A 263 -2.58 -3.91 -15.87
CA ASP A 263 -3.89 -4.56 -15.88
C ASP A 263 -4.74 -4.08 -14.69
N LEU A 264 -5.82 -3.36 -14.99
CA LEU A 264 -6.75 -2.84 -14.00
C LEU A 264 -7.45 -3.95 -13.20
N ARG A 265 -7.59 -5.16 -13.77
CA ARG A 265 -8.15 -6.32 -13.07
C ARG A 265 -7.22 -6.78 -11.95
N VAL A 266 -5.94 -6.87 -12.25
CA VAL A 266 -4.90 -7.18 -11.26
C VAL A 266 -4.85 -6.09 -10.17
N LEU A 267 -4.92 -4.82 -10.56
CA LEU A 267 -4.95 -3.71 -9.61
C LEU A 267 -6.15 -3.81 -8.66
N ALA A 268 -7.35 -4.08 -9.19
CA ALA A 268 -8.56 -4.27 -8.40
C ALA A 268 -8.45 -5.50 -7.49
N ALA A 269 -7.86 -6.60 -7.96
CA ALA A 269 -7.64 -7.81 -7.17
C ALA A 269 -6.72 -7.55 -5.97
N VAL A 270 -5.64 -6.78 -6.15
CA VAL A 270 -4.76 -6.36 -5.05
C VAL A 270 -5.54 -5.53 -4.01
N VAL A 271 -6.40 -4.61 -4.45
CA VAL A 271 -7.21 -3.79 -3.54
C VAL A 271 -8.22 -4.65 -2.76
N GLY A 272 -8.94 -5.54 -3.43
CA GLY A 272 -9.85 -6.49 -2.80
C GLY A 272 -9.13 -7.36 -1.77
N TRP A 273 -7.94 -7.86 -2.13
CA TRP A 273 -7.10 -8.66 -1.25
C TRP A 273 -6.65 -7.88 -0.02
N MET A 274 -6.20 -6.62 -0.18
CA MET A 274 -5.86 -5.76 0.95
C MET A 274 -7.04 -5.60 1.91
N ARG A 275 -8.24 -5.31 1.39
CA ARG A 275 -9.46 -5.19 2.20
C ARG A 275 -9.79 -6.48 2.94
N ASN A 276 -9.67 -7.63 2.27
CA ASN A 276 -9.96 -8.93 2.85
C ASN A 276 -8.95 -9.30 3.95
N CYS A 277 -7.66 -9.06 3.70
CA CYS A 277 -6.60 -9.23 4.69
C CYS A 277 -6.84 -8.37 5.93
N LEU A 278 -7.15 -7.08 5.76
CA LEU A 278 -7.46 -6.19 6.87
C LEU A 278 -8.70 -6.65 7.66
N ARG A 279 -9.75 -7.08 6.97
CA ARG A 279 -10.96 -7.65 7.60
C ARG A 279 -10.66 -8.90 8.43
N MET A 280 -9.75 -9.75 7.97
CA MET A 280 -9.33 -10.95 8.72
C MET A 280 -8.49 -10.58 9.94
N LEU A 281 -7.55 -9.65 9.79
CA LEU A 281 -6.73 -9.17 10.88
C LEU A 281 -7.56 -8.45 11.95
N ASP A 282 -8.54 -7.65 11.55
CA ASP A 282 -9.46 -6.94 12.44
C ASP A 282 -10.33 -7.89 13.28
N ARG A 283 -10.75 -9.02 12.70
CA ARG A 283 -11.53 -10.05 13.41
C ARG A 283 -10.70 -10.96 14.30
N ALA A 284 -9.37 -10.90 14.21
CA ALA A 284 -8.50 -11.73 15.02
C ALA A 284 -8.40 -11.16 16.44
N GLU A 285 -8.61 -12.01 17.44
CA GLU A 285 -8.26 -11.67 18.82
C GLU A 285 -6.74 -11.44 18.95
N ASP A 286 -6.32 -10.54 19.84
CA ASP A 286 -4.91 -10.22 20.05
C ASP A 286 -4.07 -11.47 20.35
N ALA A 287 -4.66 -12.45 21.05
CA ALA A 287 -4.00 -13.70 21.40
C ALA A 287 -3.80 -14.66 20.22
N ASP A 288 -4.65 -14.57 19.21
CA ASP A 288 -4.57 -15.41 18.02
C ASP A 288 -3.83 -14.72 16.87
N LEU A 289 -3.46 -13.43 17.05
CA LEU A 289 -2.77 -12.63 16.03
C LEU A 289 -1.55 -13.35 15.43
N PRO A 290 -0.68 -14.02 16.21
CA PRO A 290 0.46 -14.73 15.62
C PRO A 290 0.08 -15.87 14.68
N LEU A 291 -0.91 -16.65 15.05
CA LEU A 291 -1.40 -17.74 14.22
C LEU A 291 -2.09 -17.21 12.96
N VAL A 292 -2.86 -16.12 13.09
CA VAL A 292 -3.55 -15.50 11.96
C VAL A 292 -2.56 -14.93 10.95
N VAL A 293 -1.50 -14.24 11.39
CA VAL A 293 -0.50 -13.67 10.48
C VAL A 293 0.25 -14.76 9.72
N ASP A 294 0.70 -15.81 10.41
CA ASP A 294 1.45 -16.91 9.78
C ASP A 294 0.61 -17.65 8.72
N THR A 295 -0.71 -17.73 8.92
CA THR A 295 -1.62 -18.39 7.98
C THR A 295 -2.11 -17.46 6.87
N LEU A 296 -2.30 -16.17 7.14
CA LEU A 296 -2.85 -15.19 6.20
C LEU A 296 -2.02 -15.13 4.92
N PHE A 297 -0.72 -14.85 5.03
CA PHE A 297 0.15 -14.68 3.87
C PHE A 297 0.56 -15.98 3.18
N ALA A 298 0.33 -17.13 3.83
CA ALA A 298 0.56 -18.43 3.23
C ALA A 298 -0.66 -18.92 2.41
N THR A 299 -1.87 -18.56 2.83
CA THR A 299 -3.12 -19.13 2.28
C THR A 299 -3.87 -18.19 1.36
N LYS A 300 -3.75 -16.87 1.55
CA LYS A 300 -4.48 -15.87 0.77
C LYS A 300 -3.59 -15.17 -0.23
N LYS A 301 -3.80 -15.48 -1.50
CA LYS A 301 -3.11 -14.84 -2.61
C LYS A 301 -3.98 -13.71 -3.15
N ALA A 302 -3.35 -12.64 -3.60
CA ALA A 302 -4.09 -11.56 -4.26
C ALA A 302 -4.77 -12.03 -5.56
N SER A 303 -4.27 -13.07 -6.21
CA SER A 303 -4.92 -13.66 -7.39
C SER A 303 -6.22 -14.40 -7.08
N ASP A 304 -6.47 -14.78 -5.82
CA ASP A 304 -7.73 -15.40 -5.40
C ASP A 304 -8.92 -14.42 -5.52
N GLU A 305 -8.65 -13.12 -5.63
CA GLU A 305 -9.67 -12.08 -5.81
C GLU A 305 -10.01 -11.82 -7.29
N LEU A 306 -9.23 -12.36 -8.24
CA LEU A 306 -9.52 -12.21 -9.68
C LEU A 306 -10.93 -12.70 -10.07
N PRO A 307 -11.41 -13.86 -9.61
CA PRO A 307 -12.78 -14.30 -9.91
C PRO A 307 -13.86 -13.36 -9.36
N VAL A 308 -13.58 -12.68 -8.25
CA VAL A 308 -14.50 -11.69 -7.65
C VAL A 308 -14.54 -10.43 -8.50
N VAL A 309 -13.38 -9.98 -8.98
CA VAL A 309 -13.24 -8.82 -9.88
C VAL A 309 -13.90 -9.09 -11.23
N ASP A 310 -13.78 -10.31 -11.75
CA ASP A 310 -14.39 -10.73 -13.01
C ASP A 310 -15.90 -11.00 -12.87
N GLY A 311 -16.37 -11.17 -11.63
CA GLY A 311 -17.77 -11.40 -11.31
C GLY A 311 -18.63 -10.22 -11.71
N TRP A 312 -19.71 -10.49 -12.43
CA TRP A 312 -20.66 -9.46 -12.81
C TRP A 312 -21.44 -8.99 -11.57
N SER A 313 -21.44 -7.68 -11.29
CA SER A 313 -22.24 -7.12 -10.21
C SER A 313 -23.54 -6.53 -10.77
N GLY A 314 -24.67 -6.79 -10.10
CA GLY A 314 -25.97 -6.20 -10.48
C GLY A 314 -25.99 -4.66 -10.41
N VAL A 315 -24.97 -4.04 -9.81
CA VAL A 315 -24.79 -2.58 -9.82
C VAL A 315 -24.34 -2.09 -11.20
N VAL A 316 -23.52 -2.87 -11.93
CA VAL A 316 -23.12 -2.54 -13.30
C VAL A 316 -24.32 -2.61 -14.24
N GLU A 317 -25.27 -3.52 -14.00
CA GLU A 317 -26.51 -3.60 -14.76
C GLU A 317 -27.33 -2.30 -14.68
N VAL A 318 -27.39 -1.67 -13.49
CA VAL A 318 -28.10 -0.40 -13.30
C VAL A 318 -27.40 0.75 -14.04
N VAL A 319 -26.06 0.80 -14.04
CA VAL A 319 -25.31 1.87 -14.72
C VAL A 319 -25.35 1.71 -16.24
N VAL A 320 -25.14 0.48 -16.75
CA VAL A 320 -25.20 0.19 -18.19
C VAL A 320 -26.60 0.44 -18.76
N ASN A 321 -27.66 0.11 -18.00
CA ASN A 321 -29.03 0.38 -18.42
C ASN A 321 -29.44 1.85 -18.27
N GLN A 322 -28.76 2.64 -17.45
CA GLN A 322 -28.98 4.10 -17.35
C GLN A 322 -28.28 4.87 -18.49
N ASP A 323 -27.15 4.36 -18.97
CA ASP A 323 -26.39 4.95 -20.09
C ASP A 323 -26.79 4.38 -21.47
N ALA A 324 -27.72 3.43 -21.52
CA ALA A 324 -28.29 2.95 -22.77
C ALA A 324 -29.08 4.09 -23.45
N PRO A 325 -28.76 4.47 -24.70
CA PRO A 325 -29.54 5.47 -25.39
C PRO A 325 -30.96 4.92 -25.56
N VAL A 326 -31.95 5.66 -25.07
CA VAL A 326 -33.36 5.40 -25.31
C VAL A 326 -33.55 5.28 -26.83
N ALA A 327 -33.66 4.04 -27.31
CA ALA A 327 -33.95 3.77 -28.70
C ALA A 327 -35.29 4.46 -29.01
N GLY A 328 -35.22 5.50 -29.84
CA GLY A 328 -36.39 6.21 -30.33
C GLY A 328 -37.36 5.21 -30.93
N GLY A 329 -38.56 5.17 -30.37
CA GLY A 329 -39.64 4.36 -30.92
C GLY A 329 -40.12 4.95 -32.22
N GLU A 330 -39.86 4.26 -33.34
CA GLU A 330 -40.64 4.39 -34.57
C GLU A 330 -40.76 3.03 -35.26
N GLY A 331 -42.01 2.65 -35.56
CA GLY A 331 -42.40 1.45 -36.30
C GLY A 331 -42.90 0.32 -35.39
N THR A 332 -44.17 -0.07 -35.36
CA THR A 332 -45.11 -0.26 -36.48
C THR A 332 -46.52 -0.58 -35.95
N ALA A 333 -47.50 -0.46 -36.85
CA ALA A 333 -48.83 -1.11 -36.87
C ALA A 333 -50.07 -0.33 -36.37
N LYS A 334 -50.76 0.32 -37.33
CA LYS A 334 -52.24 0.25 -37.49
C LYS A 334 -52.53 0.25 -39.00
N ASN A 335 -52.65 -0.92 -39.62
CA ASN A 335 -53.86 -1.73 -39.80
C ASN A 335 -54.86 -1.10 -40.81
N THR A 336 -55.08 -1.89 -41.85
CA THR A 336 -55.88 -1.66 -43.06
C THR A 336 -57.37 -1.85 -42.80
N SER A 337 -58.21 -0.93 -43.30
CA SER A 337 -59.59 -1.15 -43.79
C SER A 337 -60.10 0.24 -44.27
N ARG A 338 -60.85 0.46 -45.34
CA ARG A 338 -61.61 -0.35 -46.29
C ARG A 338 -62.00 0.59 -47.45
N PHE A 339 -62.14 0.05 -48.66
CA PHE A 339 -62.72 0.68 -49.84
C PHE A 339 -64.10 1.32 -49.59
N SER A 340 -64.28 2.59 -49.98
CA SER A 340 -65.28 3.13 -50.95
C SER A 340 -65.42 4.64 -50.77
#